data_AF-G5LTL3-F1
#
_entry.id   AF-G5LTL3-F1
#
_cell.length_a   1.000
_cell.length_b   1.000
_cell.length_c   1.000
_cell.angle_alpha   90.00
_cell.angle_beta   90.00
_cell.angle_gamma   90.00
#
_symmetry.space_group_name_H-M   'P 1'
#
loop_
_entity.id
_entity.type
_entity.pdbx_description
1 polymer ?
#
loop_
_entity_poly.entity_id
_entity_poly.type
_entity_poly.pdbx_seq_one_letter_code
_entity_poly.pdbx_strand_id
1 'polypeptide(L)'
;MPGADRKIDFAWGGPMACSANLFPQIGTLREHNNVFYVQGYSGFGVTPSHIVCKILAEGINGGSERYRLMSSIPHATIYGRDSLRLLLVSAGKLIHQTAGFWKGRN
;
A
#
# COMPACT_ATOMS: atom_id res chain seq x y z
N MET A 1 21.13 15.20 -14.89
CA MET A 1 20.66 14.63 -16.18
C MET A 1 20.24 15.78 -17.08
N PRO A 2 20.81 15.92 -18.29
CA PRO A 2 20.41 16.97 -19.22
C PRO A 2 19.00 16.65 -19.73
N GLY A 3 18.03 17.54 -19.46
CA GLY A 3 16.62 17.36 -19.80
C GLY A 3 15.62 17.48 -18.65
N ALA A 4 16.10 17.59 -17.40
CA ALA A 4 15.23 17.68 -16.22
C ALA A 4 14.63 19.08 -15.95
N ASP A 5 15.06 20.12 -16.68
CA ASP A 5 14.64 21.51 -16.45
C ASP A 5 13.44 21.89 -17.36
N ARG A 6 12.39 21.07 -17.30
CA ARG A 6 11.13 21.29 -18.02
C ARG A 6 10.07 21.78 -17.04
N LYS A 7 9.29 22.77 -17.46
CA LYS A 7 8.17 23.28 -16.67
C LYS A 7 7.18 22.13 -16.42
N ILE A 8 6.82 21.90 -15.15
CA ILE A 8 5.84 20.88 -14.77
C ILE A 8 4.45 21.50 -14.98
N ASP A 9 3.72 21.05 -15.99
CA ASP A 9 2.37 21.55 -16.27
C ASP A 9 1.31 20.94 -15.34
N PHE A 10 1.51 19.67 -14.94
CA PHE A 10 0.58 18.95 -14.06
C PHE A 10 1.33 18.04 -13.09
N ALA A 11 0.88 18.00 -11.84
CA ALA A 11 1.37 17.09 -10.82
C ALA A 11 0.21 16.64 -9.94
N TRP A 12 0.24 15.37 -9.52
CA TRP A 12 -0.64 14.88 -8.46
C TRP A 12 0.19 14.23 -7.36
N GLY A 13 -0.33 14.30 -6.15
CA GLY A 13 0.21 13.62 -5.00
C GLY A 13 -0.90 13.29 -4.02
N GLY A 14 -0.62 12.37 -3.13
CA GLY A 14 -1.58 11.98 -2.11
C GLY A 14 -1.04 10.87 -1.23
N PRO A 15 -1.71 10.59 -0.11
CA PRO A 15 -1.37 9.45 0.74
C PRO A 15 -1.60 8.15 -0.03
N MET A 16 -0.57 7.30 -0.06
CA MET A 16 -0.67 5.95 -0.61
C MET A 16 -1.01 4.97 0.51
N ALA A 17 -1.98 4.08 0.25
CA ALA A 17 -2.27 2.96 1.13
C ALA A 17 -1.21 1.87 0.94
N CYS A 18 -0.20 1.88 1.82
CA CYS A 18 0.84 0.84 1.86
C CYS A 18 0.57 -0.15 3.00
N SER A 19 0.69 -1.43 2.67
CA SER A 19 0.75 -2.52 3.64
C SER A 19 2.20 -2.78 4.08
N ALA A 20 2.39 -3.46 5.21
CA ALA A 20 3.72 -3.73 5.77
C ALA A 20 4.56 -4.69 4.92
N ASN A 21 3.91 -5.65 4.25
CA ASN A 21 4.53 -6.63 3.37
C ASN A 21 4.48 -6.23 1.88
N LEU A 22 4.05 -4.99 1.60
CA LEU A 22 3.82 -4.48 0.25
C LEU A 22 2.85 -5.35 -0.58
N PHE A 23 2.03 -6.19 0.05
CA PHE A 23 1.06 -7.03 -0.65
C PHE A 23 -0.37 -6.53 -0.36
N PRO A 24 -1.32 -6.64 -1.32
CA PRO A 24 -2.71 -6.30 -1.06
C PRO A 24 -3.29 -7.10 0.11
N GLN A 25 -3.89 -6.41 1.06
CA GLN A 25 -4.55 -7.02 2.20
C GLN A 25 -6.01 -7.25 1.86
N ILE A 26 -6.43 -8.52 1.86
CA ILE A 26 -7.82 -8.94 1.67
C ILE A 26 -8.30 -9.68 2.92
N GLY A 27 -9.57 -9.52 3.26
CA GLY A 27 -10.17 -10.27 4.35
C GLY A 27 -11.61 -9.91 4.64
N THR A 28 -12.12 -10.49 5.71
CA THR A 28 -13.44 -10.21 6.29
C THR A 28 -13.24 -9.56 7.65
N LEU A 29 -14.06 -8.56 7.96
CA LEU A 29 -13.99 -7.89 9.25
C LEU A 29 -14.39 -8.87 10.36
N ARG A 30 -13.54 -9.02 11.39
CA ARG A 30 -13.73 -10.04 12.45
C ARG A 30 -15.04 -9.88 13.21
N GLU A 31 -15.54 -8.66 13.32
CA GLU A 31 -16.79 -8.32 14.00
C GLU A 31 -18.02 -8.48 13.09
N HIS A 32 -17.83 -8.52 11.78
CA HIS A 32 -18.90 -8.54 10.78
C HIS A 32 -18.57 -9.50 9.63
N ASN A 33 -19.09 -10.72 9.71
CA ASN A 33 -18.83 -11.80 8.73
C ASN A 33 -19.35 -11.52 7.30
N ASN A 34 -20.18 -10.49 7.13
CA ASN A 34 -20.72 -10.03 5.86
C ASN A 34 -19.98 -8.80 5.29
N VAL A 35 -18.94 -8.31 5.98
CA VAL A 35 -18.17 -7.13 5.56
C VAL A 35 -16.81 -7.58 5.06
N PHE A 36 -16.59 -7.43 3.75
CA PHE A 36 -15.35 -7.79 3.07
C PHE A 36 -14.54 -6.54 2.76
N TYR A 37 -13.22 -6.62 2.85
CA TYR A 37 -12.33 -5.50 2.56
C TYR A 37 -11.15 -5.91 1.69
N VAL A 38 -10.65 -4.95 0.93
CA VAL A 38 -9.37 -5.01 0.23
C VAL A 38 -8.67 -3.66 0.35
N GLN A 39 -7.40 -3.65 0.78
CA GLN A 39 -6.61 -2.44 0.96
C GLN A 39 -5.11 -2.67 0.72
N GLY A 40 -4.29 -1.61 0.81
CA GLY A 40 -2.84 -1.77 0.93
C GLY A 40 -2.11 -2.16 -0.36
N TYR A 41 -2.58 -1.70 -1.53
CA TYR A 41 -2.00 -2.01 -2.83
C TYR A 41 -0.59 -1.44 -3.09
N SER A 42 -0.04 -0.65 -2.16
CA SER A 42 1.39 -0.27 -2.10
C SER A 42 1.97 0.26 -3.43
N GLY A 43 1.15 0.96 -4.23
CA GLY A 43 1.57 1.64 -5.45
C GLY A 43 1.55 0.82 -6.74
N PHE A 44 1.22 -0.48 -6.70
CA PHE A 44 1.13 -1.32 -7.92
C PHE A 44 -0.26 -1.90 -8.16
N GLY A 45 -1.30 -1.34 -7.56
CA GLY A 45 -2.65 -1.92 -7.55
C GLY A 45 -3.28 -2.17 -8.91
N VAL A 46 -2.92 -1.41 -9.94
CA VAL A 46 -3.46 -1.55 -11.31
C VAL A 46 -3.32 -2.99 -11.83
N THR A 47 -2.16 -3.61 -11.61
CA THR A 47 -1.87 -4.96 -12.11
C THR A 47 -2.66 -6.07 -11.37
N PRO A 48 -2.61 -6.19 -10.03
CA PRO A 48 -3.30 -7.25 -9.30
C PRO A 48 -4.81 -7.02 -9.12
N SER A 49 -5.33 -5.80 -9.31
CA SER A 49 -6.73 -5.47 -8.99
C SER A 49 -7.73 -6.43 -9.62
N HIS A 50 -7.56 -6.82 -10.88
CA HIS A 50 -8.47 -7.74 -11.55
C HIS A 50 -8.56 -9.11 -10.87
N ILE A 51 -7.40 -9.69 -10.51
CA ILE A 51 -7.33 -10.99 -9.84
C ILE A 51 -7.87 -10.88 -8.41
N VAL A 52 -7.48 -9.83 -7.69
CA VAL A 52 -7.93 -9.60 -6.31
C VAL A 52 -9.44 -9.39 -6.23
N CYS A 53 -10.02 -8.63 -7.16
CA CYS A 53 -11.48 -8.44 -7.23
C CYS A 53 -12.22 -9.74 -7.55
N LYS A 54 -11.67 -10.58 -8.44
CA LYS A 54 -12.25 -11.90 -8.72
C LYS A 54 -12.24 -12.79 -7.47
N ILE A 55 -11.11 -12.85 -6.76
CA ILE A 55 -10.97 -13.63 -5.53
C ILE A 55 -11.91 -13.09 -4.43
N LEU A 56 -12.07 -11.77 -4.33
CA LEU A 56 -13.00 -11.13 -3.40
C LEU A 56 -14.45 -11.53 -3.72
N ALA A 57 -14.86 -11.51 -4.99
CA ALA A 57 -16.19 -11.93 -5.42
C ALA A 57 -16.46 -13.41 -5.13
N GLU A 58 -15.46 -14.29 -5.35
CA GLU A 58 -15.52 -15.70 -4.93
C GLU A 58 -15.69 -15.81 -3.40
N GLY A 59 -15.00 -14.96 -2.62
CA GLY A 59 -15.17 -14.85 -1.17
C GLY A 59 -16.59 -14.51 -0.74
N ILE A 60 -17.22 -13.54 -1.41
CA ILE A 60 -18.59 -13.09 -1.15
C ILE A 60 -19.62 -14.18 -1.51
N ASN A 61 -19.38 -14.95 -2.58
CA ASN A 61 -20.31 -15.97 -3.09
C ASN A 61 -20.23 -17.33 -2.36
N GLY A 62 -19.85 -17.35 -1.09
CA GLY A 62 -19.73 -18.59 -0.30
C GLY A 62 -18.30 -19.09 -0.09
N GLY A 63 -17.29 -18.32 -0.49
CA GLY A 63 -15.88 -18.59 -0.22
C GLY A 63 -15.18 -19.42 -1.30
N SER A 64 -13.87 -19.25 -1.42
CA SER A 64 -13.01 -20.10 -2.26
C SER A 64 -11.69 -20.43 -1.57
N GLU A 65 -11.00 -21.47 -2.06
CA GLU A 65 -9.66 -21.78 -1.60
C GLU A 65 -8.68 -20.63 -1.84
N ARG A 66 -8.81 -19.94 -2.99
CA ARG A 66 -8.02 -18.76 -3.32
C ARG A 66 -8.27 -17.62 -2.35
N TYR A 67 -9.54 -17.40 -1.97
CA TYR A 67 -9.89 -16.41 -0.96
C TYR A 67 -9.25 -16.75 0.39
N ARG A 68 -9.36 -18.01 0.82
CA ARG A 68 -8.77 -18.49 2.07
C ARG A 68 -7.25 -18.29 2.09
N LEU A 69 -6.56 -18.63 1.01
CA LEU A 69 -5.12 -18.43 0.84
C LEU A 69 -4.73 -16.96 0.88
N MET A 70 -5.48 -16.09 0.22
CA MET A 70 -5.15 -14.66 0.19
C MET A 70 -5.47 -13.97 1.53
N SER A 71 -6.54 -14.40 2.20
CA SER A 71 -6.95 -13.89 3.51
C SER A 71 -6.07 -14.38 4.67
N SER A 72 -5.34 -15.49 4.49
CA SER A 72 -4.43 -16.02 5.51
C SER A 72 -3.08 -15.29 5.56
N ILE A 73 -2.82 -14.39 4.61
CA ILE A 73 -1.62 -13.55 4.61
C ILE A 73 -1.62 -12.69 5.90
N PRO A 74 -0.55 -12.74 6.71
CA PRO A 74 -0.48 -11.98 7.95
C PRO A 74 -0.61 -10.47 7.73
N HIS A 75 -1.60 -9.87 8.36
CA HIS A 75 -1.77 -8.42 8.40
C HIS A 75 -1.02 -7.87 9.62
N ALA A 76 0.21 -7.40 9.41
CA ALA A 76 0.99 -6.82 10.50
C ALA A 76 0.36 -5.51 11.00
N THR A 77 0.09 -5.44 12.29
CA THR A 77 -0.37 -4.22 12.97
C THR A 77 0.84 -3.45 13.47
N ILE A 78 1.00 -2.22 13.01
CA ILE A 78 2.06 -1.32 13.49
C ILE A 78 1.49 -0.54 14.67
N TYR A 79 1.93 -0.90 15.88
CA TYR A 79 1.52 -0.20 17.11
C TYR A 79 1.99 1.26 17.09
N GLY A 80 1.11 2.17 17.53
CA GLY A 80 1.41 3.62 17.52
C GLY A 80 1.52 4.22 16.12
N ARG A 81 1.14 3.49 15.06
CA ARG A 81 1.14 3.96 13.66
C ARG A 81 0.55 5.36 13.53
N ASP A 82 -0.63 5.60 14.10
CA ASP A 82 -1.35 6.84 13.86
C ASP A 82 -0.71 8.01 14.61
N SER A 83 -0.30 7.80 15.87
CA SER A 83 0.38 8.82 16.68
C SER A 83 1.78 9.17 16.15
N LEU A 84 2.52 8.18 15.63
CA LEU A 84 3.90 8.36 15.14
C LEU A 84 3.99 8.61 13.64
N ARG A 85 2.87 8.56 12.89
CA ARG A 85 2.85 8.65 11.43
C ARG A 85 3.63 9.83 10.88
N LEU A 86 3.38 11.02 11.44
CA LEU A 86 3.99 12.27 10.99
C LEU A 86 5.49 12.28 11.25
N LEU A 87 5.93 11.77 12.40
CA LEU A 87 7.33 11.69 12.76
C LEU A 87 8.07 10.70 11.85
N LEU A 88 7.52 9.51 11.66
CA LEU A 88 8.11 8.45 10.82
C LEU A 88 8.22 8.90 9.35
N VAL A 89 7.18 9.52 8.80
CA VAL A 89 7.20 10.02 7.42
C VAL A 89 8.18 11.17 7.26
N SER A 90 8.20 12.12 8.19
CA SER A 90 9.11 13.28 8.11
C SER A 90 10.57 12.86 8.22
N ALA A 91 10.88 11.96 9.17
CA ALA A 91 12.22 11.40 9.32
C ALA A 91 12.66 10.62 8.06
N GLY A 92 11.78 9.77 7.51
CA GLY A 92 12.07 9.05 6.28
C GLY A 92 12.33 9.96 5.08
N LYS A 93 11.54 11.03 4.92
CA LYS A 93 11.76 12.06 3.89
C LYS A 93 13.11 12.75 4.07
N LEU A 94 13.43 13.16 5.29
CA LEU A 94 14.68 13.83 5.60
C LEU A 94 15.89 12.94 5.25
N ILE A 95 15.88 11.68 5.69
CA ILE A 95 16.94 10.70 5.40
C ILE A 95 17.07 10.48 3.89
N HIS A 96 15.96 10.34 3.17
CA HIS A 96 15.99 10.14 1.72
C HIS A 96 16.58 11.36 0.99
N GLN A 97 16.18 12.57 1.39
CA GLN A 97 16.67 13.82 0.79
C GLN A 97 18.16 14.06 1.08
N THR A 98 18.61 13.82 2.31
CA THR A 98 20.03 13.97 2.68
C THR A 98 20.91 12.93 1.98
N ALA A 99 20.45 11.67 1.89
CA ALA A 99 21.14 10.64 1.14
C ALA A 99 21.23 10.96 -0.36
N GLY A 100 20.15 11.48 -0.96
CA GLY A 100 20.13 11.93 -2.35
C GLY A 100 21.09 13.10 -2.61
N PHE A 101 21.13 14.08 -1.71
CA PHE A 101 22.07 15.20 -1.77
C PHE A 101 23.53 14.73 -1.73
N TRP A 102 23.85 13.76 -0.87
CA TRP A 102 25.21 13.25 -0.74
C TRP A 102 25.64 12.37 -1.93
N LYS A 103 24.74 11.50 -2.43
CA LYS A 103 25.03 10.63 -3.59
C LYS A 103 25.09 11.38 -4.92
N GLY A 104 24.38 12.50 -5.07
CA GLY A 104 24.40 13.29 -6.31
C GLY A 104 25.64 14.17 -6.51
N ARG A 105 26.59 14.16 -5.55
CA ARG A 105 27.83 14.96 -5.56
C ARG A 105 29.10 14.17 -5.96
N ASN A 106 29.00 12.84 -6.14
CA ASN A 106 30.04 12.00 -6.74
C ASN A 106 29.64 11.64 -8.18
#